data_AF-A0AAF0PZN5-F1
#
_entry.id   AF-A0AAF0PZN5-F1
#
_cell.length_a   1.000
_cell.length_b   1.000
_cell.length_c   1.000
_cell.angle_alpha   90.00
_cell.angle_beta   90.00
_cell.angle_gamma   90.00
#
_symmetry.space_group_name_H-M   'P 1'
#
loop_
_entity.id
_entity.type
_entity.pdbx_description
1 polymer ?
#
loop_
_entity_poly.entity_id
_entity_poly.type
_entity_poly.pdbx_seq_one_letter_code
_entity_poly.pdbx_strand_id
1 'polypeptide(L)'
;MANAYRKKDFDKLMVKVDKVDHRVKEYLEDAGEITSYTKDTLRRRFEEVLIINASKSSKMDVVPSSGFIFSVYEAGRRYIVCPEWKVCSCGRFQLDEIPCAYAIVVLKKKNVKDMHSYCSDYYKPDALTKTYKIPMVQMTNKEDWSAPARCGS
;
A
#
# COMPACT_ATOMS: atom_id res chain seq x y z
N MET A 1 -13.54 19.50 10.82
CA MET A 1 -14.38 20.15 9.79
C MET A 1 -14.18 19.42 8.48
N ALA A 2 -15.24 18.88 7.88
CA ALA A 2 -15.18 18.30 6.53
C ALA A 2 -15.64 19.37 5.53
N ASN A 3 -14.75 19.79 4.63
CA ASN A 3 -15.11 20.70 3.54
C ASN A 3 -15.85 19.91 2.45
N ALA A 4 -17.02 20.36 2.04
CA ALA A 4 -17.71 19.79 0.87
C ALA A 4 -17.05 20.33 -0.41
N TYR A 5 -16.39 19.46 -1.18
CA TYR A 5 -15.77 19.81 -2.45
C TYR A 5 -16.79 19.72 -3.60
N ARG A 6 -16.68 20.58 -4.63
CA ARG A 6 -17.40 20.36 -5.89
C ARG A 6 -16.74 19.20 -6.64
N LYS A 7 -17.52 18.37 -7.34
CA LYS A 7 -17.02 17.20 -8.09
C LYS A 7 -15.82 17.53 -8.99
N LYS A 8 -15.89 18.63 -9.76
CA LYS A 8 -14.79 19.12 -10.60
C LYS A 8 -13.49 19.41 -9.84
N ASP A 9 -13.59 19.86 -8.58
CA ASP A 9 -12.44 20.18 -7.75
C ASP A 9 -11.82 18.90 -7.18
N PHE A 10 -12.66 17.92 -6.82
CA PHE A 10 -12.24 16.56 -6.45
C PHE A 10 -11.51 15.88 -7.61
N ASP A 11 -12.09 15.86 -8.82
CA ASP A 11 -11.49 15.23 -9.99
C ASP A 11 -10.11 15.85 -10.30
N LYS A 12 -10.00 17.18 -10.18
CA LYS A 12 -8.73 17.90 -10.37
C LYS A 12 -7.68 17.53 -9.32
N LEU A 13 -8.09 17.25 -8.08
CA LEU A 13 -7.20 16.76 -7.02
C LEU A 13 -6.79 15.31 -7.27
N MET A 14 -7.71 14.45 -7.71
CA MET A 14 -7.43 13.04 -8.00
C MET A 14 -6.41 12.87 -9.13
N VAL A 15 -6.45 13.70 -10.17
CA VAL A 15 -5.41 13.73 -11.21
C VAL A 15 -4.03 14.09 -10.65
N LYS A 16 -3.95 14.94 -9.63
CA LYS A 16 -2.68 15.27 -8.97
C LYS A 16 -2.21 14.12 -8.07
N VAL A 17 -3.12 13.47 -7.35
CA VAL A 17 -2.83 12.30 -6.53
C VAL A 17 -2.28 11.16 -7.37
N ASP A 18 -2.87 10.90 -8.54
CA ASP A 18 -2.41 9.87 -9.50
C ASP A 18 -0.93 10.00 -9.87
N LYS A 19 -0.52 11.25 -10.09
CA LYS A 19 0.85 11.60 -10.49
C LYS A 19 1.86 11.41 -9.35
N VAL A 20 1.41 11.53 -8.10
CA VAL A 20 2.25 11.28 -6.92
C VAL A 20 2.33 9.77 -6.69
N ASP A 21 1.18 9.11 -6.66
CA ASP A 21 1.06 7.66 -6.53
C ASP A 21 -0.30 7.17 -7.05
N HIS A 22 -0.31 6.50 -8.20
CA HIS A 22 -1.53 5.96 -8.82
C HIS A 22 -2.35 5.06 -7.88
N ARG A 23 -1.69 4.37 -6.93
CA ARG A 23 -2.38 3.48 -5.97
C ARG A 23 -3.24 4.25 -4.98
N VAL A 24 -2.86 5.49 -4.66
CA VAL A 24 -3.64 6.34 -3.74
C VAL A 24 -4.91 6.80 -4.44
N LYS A 25 -4.85 7.08 -5.75
CA LYS A 25 -6.04 7.39 -6.53
C LYS A 25 -6.99 6.20 -6.59
N GLU A 26 -6.47 5.03 -6.96
CA GLU A 26 -7.26 3.79 -7.01
C GLU A 26 -7.89 3.47 -5.65
N TYR A 27 -7.12 3.60 -4.56
CA TYR A 27 -7.65 3.46 -3.21
C TYR A 27 -8.76 4.45 -2.87
N LEU A 28 -8.64 5.72 -3.26
CA LEU A 28 -9.64 6.75 -2.96
C LEU A 28 -10.91 6.59 -3.81
N GLU A 29 -10.78 6.15 -5.06
CA GLU A 29 -11.91 5.81 -5.93
C GLU A 29 -12.65 4.59 -5.36
N ASP A 30 -11.92 3.55 -4.98
CA ASP A 30 -12.46 2.37 -4.32
C ASP A 30 -13.11 2.72 -2.96
N ALA A 31 -12.43 3.50 -2.11
CA ALA A 31 -12.93 3.87 -0.79
C ALA A 31 -14.20 4.72 -0.87
N GLY A 32 -14.42 5.43 -1.99
CA GLY A 32 -15.65 6.17 -2.28
C GLY A 32 -16.85 5.26 -2.59
N GLU A 33 -16.62 4.06 -3.15
CA GLU A 33 -17.65 3.03 -3.32
C GLU A 33 -17.85 2.16 -2.07
N ILE A 34 -16.84 2.08 -1.20
CA ILE A 34 -16.77 1.02 -0.20
C ILE A 34 -17.13 1.54 1.20
N THR A 35 -18.44 1.59 1.46
CA THR A 35 -19.00 1.68 2.82
C THR A 35 -19.04 0.32 3.55
N SER A 36 -18.32 -0.70 3.08
CA SER A 36 -18.38 -2.07 3.63
C SER A 36 -17.07 -2.87 3.54
N TYR A 37 -15.91 -2.28 3.84
CA TYR A 37 -14.67 -3.05 3.93
C TYR A 37 -14.78 -4.11 5.02
N THR A 38 -14.97 -5.37 4.63
CA THR A 38 -14.81 -6.51 5.53
C THR A 38 -13.31 -6.79 5.69
N LYS A 39 -12.93 -7.34 6.85
CA LYS A 39 -11.54 -7.70 7.17
C LYS A 39 -10.91 -8.61 6.10
N ASP A 40 -11.73 -9.42 5.45
CA ASP A 40 -11.32 -10.35 4.40
C ASP A 40 -10.93 -9.63 3.11
N THR A 41 -11.61 -8.53 2.74
CA THR A 41 -11.25 -7.71 1.58
C THR A 41 -9.88 -7.05 1.75
N LEU A 42 -9.60 -6.51 2.94
CA LEU A 42 -8.30 -5.90 3.23
C LEU A 42 -7.18 -6.94 3.17
N ARG A 43 -7.37 -8.09 3.83
CA ARG A 43 -6.41 -9.21 3.77
C ARG A 43 -6.12 -9.60 2.32
N ARG A 44 -7.16 -9.78 1.51
CA ARG A 44 -7.02 -10.18 0.11
C ARG A 44 -6.21 -9.18 -0.71
N ARG A 45 -6.42 -7.87 -0.53
CA ARG A 45 -5.64 -6.83 -1.23
C ARG A 45 -4.17 -6.88 -0.89
N PHE A 46 -3.80 -7.13 0.37
CA PHE A 46 -2.39 -7.27 0.74
C PHE A 46 -1.75 -8.48 0.08
N GLU A 47 -2.49 -9.58 -0.02
CA GLU A 47 -2.01 -10.79 -0.68
C GLU A 47 -1.82 -10.60 -2.19
N GLU A 48 -2.75 -9.89 -2.83
CA GLU A 48 -2.66 -9.51 -4.24
C GLU A 48 -1.39 -8.69 -4.52
N VAL A 49 -1.01 -7.77 -3.64
CA VAL A 49 0.25 -7.00 -3.79
C VAL A 49 1.48 -7.90 -3.81
N LEU A 50 1.55 -8.90 -2.92
CA LEU A 50 2.65 -9.87 -2.90
C LEU A 50 2.70 -10.70 -4.17
N ILE A 51 1.55 -11.19 -4.64
CA ILE A 51 1.44 -11.98 -5.89
C ILE A 51 1.89 -11.15 -7.10
N ILE A 52 1.42 -9.90 -7.20
CA ILE A 52 1.79 -8.99 -8.29
C ILE A 52 3.30 -8.71 -8.26
N ASN A 53 3.85 -8.39 -7.09
CA ASN A 53 5.28 -8.13 -6.95
C ASN A 53 6.11 -9.38 -7.26
N ALA A 54 5.67 -10.56 -6.83
CA ALA A 54 6.33 -11.83 -7.11
C ALA A 54 6.30 -12.17 -8.62
N SER A 55 5.23 -11.81 -9.32
CA SER A 55 5.11 -11.98 -10.76
C SER A 55 6.05 -11.04 -11.52
N LYS A 56 6.09 -9.76 -11.11
CA LYS A 56 7.02 -8.75 -11.67
C LYS A 56 8.48 -9.12 -11.46
N SER A 57 8.80 -9.79 -10.35
CA SER A 57 10.18 -10.16 -10.01
C SER A 57 10.82 -11.21 -10.94
N SER A 58 10.05 -11.83 -11.83
CA SER A 58 10.45 -13.05 -12.56
C SER A 58 11.57 -12.86 -13.59
N LYS A 59 11.75 -11.63 -14.11
CA LYS A 59 12.67 -11.33 -15.23
C LYS A 59 13.83 -10.39 -14.83
N MET A 60 14.14 -10.32 -13.54
CA MET A 60 15.16 -9.40 -13.01
C MET A 60 16.46 -10.12 -12.70
N ASP A 61 17.59 -9.47 -13.00
CA ASP A 61 18.91 -9.98 -12.67
C ASP A 61 19.39 -9.45 -11.33
N VAL A 62 19.97 -10.32 -10.51
CA VAL A 62 20.45 -9.95 -9.17
C VAL A 62 21.95 -10.20 -9.06
N VAL A 63 22.70 -9.17 -8.70
CA VAL A 63 24.13 -9.22 -8.42
C VAL A 63 24.36 -8.86 -6.94
N PRO A 64 24.88 -9.79 -6.11
CA PRO A 64 25.28 -9.46 -4.75
C PRO A 64 26.40 -8.42 -4.78
N SER A 65 26.26 -7.33 -4.03
CA SER A 65 27.28 -6.28 -3.90
C SER A 65 28.05 -6.39 -2.58
N SER A 66 27.38 -6.85 -1.52
CA SER A 66 27.98 -7.21 -0.23
C SER A 66 27.14 -8.33 0.42
N GLY A 67 27.43 -8.71 1.68
CA GLY A 67 26.65 -9.74 2.39
C GLY A 67 25.16 -9.42 2.56
N PHE A 68 24.78 -8.14 2.56
CA PHE A 68 23.41 -7.68 2.79
C PHE A 68 22.88 -6.71 1.74
N ILE A 69 23.72 -6.23 0.81
CA ILE A 69 23.34 -5.31 -0.27
C ILE A 69 23.37 -6.03 -1.61
N PHE A 70 22.29 -5.85 -2.37
CA PHE A 70 22.11 -6.46 -3.68
C PHE A 70 21.78 -5.39 -4.71
N SER A 71 22.34 -5.55 -5.90
CA SER A 71 21.99 -4.77 -7.09
C SER A 71 21.05 -5.59 -7.94
N VAL A 72 19.86 -5.04 -8.21
CA VAL A 72 18.85 -5.65 -9.07
C VAL A 72 18.74 -4.85 -10.35
N TYR A 73 18.81 -5.53 -11.50
CA TYR A 73 18.74 -4.90 -12.81
C TYR A 73 17.42 -5.25 -13.50
N GLU A 74 16.74 -4.22 -14.00
CA GLU A 74 15.50 -4.34 -14.77
C GLU A 74 15.52 -3.29 -15.88
N ALA A 75 15.37 -3.72 -17.14
CA ALA A 75 15.27 -2.83 -18.31
C ALA A 75 16.35 -1.72 -18.35
N GLY A 76 17.59 -2.06 -18.01
CA GLY A 76 18.73 -1.13 -18.00
C GLY A 76 18.82 -0.21 -16.78
N ARG A 77 17.91 -0.33 -15.80
CA ARG A 77 17.97 0.40 -14.53
C ARG A 77 18.51 -0.49 -13.41
N ARG A 78 19.26 0.11 -12.48
CA ARG A 78 19.79 -0.54 -11.28
C ARG A 78 19.01 -0.09 -10.05
N TYR A 79 18.61 -1.05 -9.23
CA TYR A 79 17.99 -0.84 -7.92
C TYR A 79 18.88 -1.43 -6.84
N ILE A 80 19.02 -0.71 -5.73
CA ILE A 80 19.79 -1.16 -4.56
C ILE A 80 18.78 -1.70 -3.54
N VAL A 81 19.01 -2.91 -3.07
CA VAL A 81 18.11 -3.62 -2.16
C VAL A 81 18.91 -4.12 -0.96
N CYS A 82 18.40 -3.83 0.24
CA CYS A 82 18.88 -4.42 1.48
C CYS A 82 17.70 -5.09 2.20
N PRO A 83 17.55 -6.43 2.10
CA PRO A 83 16.45 -7.14 2.74
C PRO A 83 16.47 -7.07 4.26
N GLU A 84 17.67 -7.03 4.86
CA GLU A 84 17.86 -6.99 6.31
C GLU A 84 17.23 -5.74 6.92
N TRP A 85 17.44 -4.59 6.29
CA TRP A 85 16.90 -3.32 6.74
C TRP A 85 15.58 -2.96 6.06
N LYS A 86 15.02 -3.87 5.25
CA LYS A 86 13.79 -3.66 4.48
C LYS A 86 13.83 -2.40 3.61
N VAL A 87 15.01 -2.09 3.04
CA VAL A 87 15.23 -0.90 2.20
C VAL A 87 15.34 -1.28 0.73
N CYS A 88 14.69 -0.50 -0.13
CA CYS A 88 14.90 -0.53 -1.56
C CYS A 88 14.95 0.89 -2.13
N SER A 89 15.87 1.13 -3.07
CA SER A 89 15.97 2.41 -3.79
C SER A 89 14.72 2.75 -4.61
N CYS A 90 13.79 1.81 -4.81
CA CYS A 90 12.49 2.09 -5.44
C CYS A 90 11.49 2.81 -4.52
N GLY A 91 11.79 3.01 -3.23
CA GLY A 91 10.86 3.64 -2.29
C GLY A 91 9.95 2.66 -1.55
N ARG A 92 9.47 1.63 -2.26
CA ARG A 92 8.29 0.87 -1.82
C ARG A 92 8.52 -0.05 -0.63
N PHE A 93 9.71 -0.64 -0.49
CA PHE A 93 9.93 -1.58 0.61
C PHE A 93 9.84 -0.89 1.97
N GLN A 94 10.45 0.29 2.12
CA GLN A 94 10.34 1.07 3.35
C GLN A 94 8.98 1.77 3.55
N LEU A 95 8.31 2.18 2.46
CA LEU A 95 7.04 2.92 2.57
C LEU A 95 5.84 2.00 2.81
N ASP A 96 5.75 0.94 2.02
CA ASP A 96 4.65 -0.01 2.11
C ASP A 96 4.92 -1.04 3.21
N GLU A 97 6.15 -1.15 3.71
CA GLU A 97 6.61 -2.21 4.61
C GLU A 97 6.24 -3.62 4.12
N ILE A 98 6.14 -3.78 2.80
CA ILE A 98 5.87 -5.01 2.07
C ILE A 98 7.02 -5.16 1.06
N PRO A 99 7.59 -6.38 0.90
CA PRO A 99 8.59 -6.63 -0.14
C PRO A 99 8.11 -6.16 -1.51
N CYS A 100 8.83 -5.19 -2.09
CA CYS A 100 8.64 -4.80 -3.48
C CYS A 100 9.16 -5.89 -4.43
N ALA A 101 8.87 -5.80 -5.72
CA ALA A 101 9.33 -6.79 -6.71
C ALA A 101 10.86 -7.02 -6.67
N TYR A 102 11.64 -5.95 -6.51
CA TYR A 102 13.11 -6.01 -6.39
C TYR A 102 13.56 -6.70 -5.09
N ALA A 103 12.86 -6.47 -3.99
CA ALA A 103 13.11 -7.19 -2.74
C ALA A 103 12.79 -8.68 -2.88
N ILE A 104 11.66 -9.02 -3.51
CA ILE A 104 11.25 -10.41 -3.70
C ILE A 104 12.26 -11.20 -4.54
N VAL A 105 12.80 -10.65 -5.63
CA VAL A 105 13.81 -11.39 -6.43
C VAL A 105 15.08 -11.66 -5.61
N VAL A 106 15.50 -10.73 -4.75
CA VAL A 106 16.64 -10.94 -3.84
C VAL A 106 16.32 -11.99 -2.80
N LEU A 107 15.13 -11.95 -2.19
CA LEU A 107 14.68 -12.94 -1.21
C LEU A 107 14.60 -14.35 -1.82
N LYS A 108 14.07 -14.47 -3.04
CA LYS A 108 14.06 -15.72 -3.81
C LYS A 108 15.49 -16.24 -4.06
N LYS A 109 16.43 -15.35 -4.43
CA LYS A 109 17.85 -15.71 -4.60
C LYS A 109 18.51 -16.19 -3.29
N LYS A 110 18.04 -15.69 -2.15
CA LYS A 110 18.44 -16.16 -0.80
C LYS A 110 17.68 -17.42 -0.35
N ASN A 111 16.89 -18.05 -1.22
CA ASN A 111 16.05 -19.22 -0.91
C ASN A 111 15.03 -18.98 0.22
N VAL A 112 14.60 -17.74 0.44
CA VAL A 112 13.50 -17.44 1.35
C VAL A 112 12.20 -17.97 0.73
N LYS A 113 11.47 -18.79 1.49
CA LYS A 113 10.17 -19.34 1.07
C LYS A 113 9.00 -18.48 1.52
N ASP A 114 9.07 -18.00 2.77
CA ASP A 114 8.02 -17.19 3.38
C ASP A 114 8.31 -15.70 3.23
N MET A 115 7.63 -15.05 2.28
CA MET A 115 7.74 -13.60 2.08
C MET A 115 7.03 -12.81 3.18
N HIS A 116 6.05 -13.39 3.88
CA HIS A 116 5.28 -12.70 4.91
C HIS A 116 6.15 -12.30 6.11
N SER A 117 7.21 -13.06 6.39
CA SER A 117 8.21 -12.73 7.41
C SER A 117 8.88 -11.37 7.19
N TYR A 118 8.88 -10.86 5.96
CA TYR A 118 9.43 -9.55 5.61
C TYR A 118 8.39 -8.43 5.57
N CYS A 119 7.10 -8.75 5.65
CA CYS A 119 6.03 -7.75 5.76
C CYS A 119 5.97 -7.13 7.17
N SER A 120 5.30 -5.98 7.29
CA SER A 120 4.94 -5.39 8.58
C SER A 120 3.90 -6.22 9.33
N ASP A 121 4.01 -6.21 10.66
CA ASP A 121 3.01 -6.82 11.54
C ASP A 121 1.62 -6.19 11.37
N TYR A 122 1.56 -4.94 10.88
CA TYR A 122 0.32 -4.26 10.54
C TYR A 122 -0.58 -5.08 9.59
N TYR A 123 0.01 -5.84 8.68
CA TYR A 123 -0.72 -6.65 7.71
C TYR A 123 -1.14 -8.03 8.23
N LYS A 124 -0.76 -8.39 9.47
CA LYS A 124 -1.14 -9.68 10.05
C LYS A 124 -2.65 -9.70 10.37
N PRO A 125 -3.31 -10.86 10.23
CA PRO A 125 -4.73 -11.04 10.57
C PRO A 125 -5.15 -10.45 11.91
N ASP A 126 -4.35 -10.66 12.96
CA ASP A 126 -4.66 -10.20 14.31
C ASP A 126 -4.57 -8.68 14.44
N ALA A 127 -3.60 -8.05 13.77
CA ALA A 127 -3.44 -6.61 13.75
C ALA A 127 -4.62 -5.95 13.03
N LEU A 128 -4.96 -6.43 11.83
CA LEU A 128 -6.15 -5.96 11.09
C LEU A 128 -7.44 -6.17 11.91
N THR A 129 -7.55 -7.31 12.59
CA THR A 129 -8.73 -7.62 13.42
C THR A 129 -8.89 -6.62 14.57
N LYS A 130 -7.78 -6.23 15.21
CA LYS A 130 -7.75 -5.26 16.30
C LYS A 130 -8.02 -3.83 15.80
N THR A 131 -7.35 -3.41 14.72
CA THR A 131 -7.49 -2.07 14.12
C THR A 131 -8.92 -1.80 13.69
N TYR A 132 -9.55 -2.76 13.01
CA TYR A 132 -10.93 -2.64 12.51
C TYR A 132 -11.93 -3.37 13.42
N LYS A 133 -11.65 -3.47 14.73
CA LYS A 133 -12.60 -4.03 15.71
C LYS A 133 -13.79 -3.09 15.92
N ILE A 134 -13.55 -1.79 15.86
CA ILE A 134 -14.60 -0.77 15.97
C ILE A 134 -15.28 -0.69 14.60
N PRO A 135 -16.61 -0.89 14.52
CA PRO A 135 -17.34 -0.69 13.29
C PRO A 135 -17.12 0.76 12.84
N MET A 136 -16.61 0.93 11.62
CA MET A 136 -16.78 2.21 10.94
C MET A 136 -18.27 2.31 10.64
N VAL A 137 -19.01 3.00 11.52
CA VAL A 137 -20.43 3.29 11.29
C VAL A 137 -20.48 3.98 9.94
N GLN A 138 -21.30 3.45 9.04
CA GLN A 138 -21.52 4.07 7.74
C GLN A 138 -21.92 5.52 8.01
N MET A 139 -21.19 6.46 7.42
CA MET A 139 -21.69 7.83 7.40
C MET A 139 -23.06 7.76 6.73
N THR A 140 -24.07 8.23 7.43
CA THR A 140 -25.42 8.37 6.89
C THR A 140 -25.37 9.22 5.63
N ASN A 141 -26.44 9.20 4.82
CA ASN A 141 -26.45 10.01 3.60
C ASN A 141 -26.11 11.46 3.96
N LYS A 142 -25.47 12.19 3.04
CA LYS A 142 -25.10 13.59 3.27
C LYS A 142 -26.29 14.45 3.75
N GLU A 143 -27.51 14.06 3.34
CA GLU A 143 -28.77 14.69 3.75
C GLU A 143 -29.09 14.50 5.24
N ASP A 144 -28.56 13.46 5.88
CA ASP A 144 -28.75 13.14 7.31
C ASP A 144 -27.72 13.84 8.21
N TRP A 145 -26.81 14.63 7.64
CA TRP A 145 -25.73 15.27 8.41
C TRP A 145 -26.22 16.57 9.04
N SER A 146 -26.30 16.61 10.37
CA SER A 146 -26.56 17.84 11.10
C SER A 146 -25.30 18.71 11.12
N ALA A 147 -25.42 19.96 10.65
CA ALA A 147 -24.35 20.94 10.79
C ALA A 147 -24.10 21.20 12.29
N PRO A 148 -22.83 21.21 12.76
CA PRO A 148 -22.54 21.56 14.14
C PRO A 148 -23.10 22.94 14.46
N ALA A 149 -23.73 23.08 15.63
CA ALA A 149 -24.19 24.38 16.10
C ALA A 149 -23.02 25.37 16.05
N ARG A 150 -23.25 26.54 15.43
CA ARG A 150 -22.24 27.61 15.42
C ARG A 150 -21.91 27.90 16.89
N CYS A 151 -20.64 27.77 17.27
CA CYS A 151 -20.20 28.24 18.57
C CYS A 151 -20.49 29.75 18.59
N GLY A 152 -21.42 30.15 19.45
CA GLY A 152 -21.75 31.55 19.68
C GLY A 152 -20.50 32.26 20.19
N SER A 153 -20.13 33.33 19.48
CA SER A 153 -19.13 34.32 19.88
C SER A 153 -19.58 35.07 21.12
#